data_AF-A0A6B1AXB5-F1
#
_entry.id   AF-A0A6B1AXB5-F1
#
_cell.length_a   1.000
_cell.length_b   1.000
_cell.length_c   1.000
_cell.angle_alpha   90.00
_cell.angle_beta   90.00
_cell.angle_gamma   90.00
#
_symmetry.space_group_name_H-M   'P 1'
#
loop_
_entity.id
_entity.type
_entity.pdbx_description
1 polymer ?
#
loop_
_entity_poly.entity_id
_entity_poly.type
_entity_poly.pdbx_seq_one_letter_code
_entity_poly.pdbx_strand_id
1 'polypeptide(L)'
;MVATARPLRQSIKNKAPGLRFEKDLWAAGNQVVVGIDEVGRGSWAGPLTLAAVVVPQDRRLYKVRDSKMLTETEREVMHDRILDWASRVSVAHASQQECDELGMSAAQKLAAQRALNGLGEPVDHVLVDGNWDFVESVPTTRIIKGDAVSLSIAAASIVAKVTRDRIMGDWDRHYPAFGFASNKGYPCPRHKAALAAFGPTAVHRRSWVFMDDLRWTAVPRVVEDSPQPRPERPVSAANKSGIQRLF
;
A
#
# COMPACT_ATOMS: atom_id res chain seq x y z
N MET A 1 12.00 34.12 -17.39
CA MET A 1 12.96 33.01 -17.52
C MET A 1 12.17 31.71 -17.57
N VAL A 2 12.30 30.94 -18.64
CA VAL A 2 11.65 29.62 -18.77
C VAL A 2 12.37 28.66 -17.84
N ALA A 3 11.69 28.20 -16.78
CA ALA A 3 12.24 27.20 -15.88
C ALA A 3 12.51 25.91 -16.66
N THR A 4 13.78 25.63 -16.93
CA THR A 4 14.22 24.38 -17.56
C THR A 4 13.91 23.22 -16.62
N ALA A 5 13.09 22.28 -17.09
CA ALA A 5 12.71 21.10 -16.33
C ALA A 5 13.96 20.34 -15.87
N ARG A 6 14.07 20.09 -14.56
CA ARG A 6 15.20 19.40 -13.94
C ARG A 6 15.41 18.02 -14.61
N PRO A 7 16.66 17.66 -14.98
CA PRO A 7 16.93 16.37 -15.60
C PRO A 7 16.54 15.22 -14.66
N LEU A 8 15.95 14.16 -15.23
CA LEU A 8 15.49 12.98 -14.48
C LEU A 8 16.69 12.25 -13.86
N ARG A 9 16.54 11.79 -12.62
CA ARG A 9 17.58 11.02 -11.89
C ARG A 9 17.89 9.70 -12.61
N GLN A 10 19.12 9.18 -12.48
CA GLN A 10 19.59 7.95 -13.12
C GLN A 10 18.69 6.73 -12.85
N SER A 11 18.06 6.65 -11.67
CA SER A 11 17.08 5.61 -11.31
C SER A 11 15.87 5.58 -12.23
N ILE A 12 15.54 6.69 -12.91
CA ILE A 12 14.37 6.89 -13.77
C ILE A 12 14.63 6.46 -15.23
N LYS A 13 15.85 5.99 -15.55
CA LYS A 13 16.25 5.55 -16.91
C LYS A 13 15.64 4.20 -17.33
N ASN A 14 15.06 3.42 -16.41
CA ASN A 14 14.34 2.19 -16.75
C ASN A 14 13.01 2.49 -17.47
N LYS A 15 12.50 1.49 -18.21
CA LYS A 15 11.23 1.59 -18.97
C LYS A 15 10.10 2.11 -18.07
N ALA A 16 9.42 3.14 -18.57
CA ALA A 16 8.21 3.66 -17.94
C ALA A 16 7.06 2.66 -18.09
N PRO A 17 6.12 2.61 -17.13
CA PRO A 17 4.87 1.89 -17.33
C PRO A 17 4.14 2.45 -18.56
N GLY A 18 3.58 1.55 -19.35
CA GLY A 18 2.88 1.86 -20.59
C GLY A 18 1.39 1.55 -20.50
N LEU A 19 0.68 1.80 -21.60
CA LEU A 19 -0.75 1.52 -21.74
C LEU A 19 -1.04 0.22 -22.48
N ARG A 20 -0.12 -0.75 -22.47
CA ARG A 20 -0.29 -1.96 -23.30
C ARG A 20 -1.53 -2.74 -22.86
N PHE A 21 -1.63 -3.05 -21.58
CA PHE A 21 -2.72 -3.85 -21.02
C PHE A 21 -4.06 -3.13 -21.16
N GLU A 22 -4.08 -1.83 -20.89
CA GLU A 22 -5.24 -0.97 -21.02
C GLU A 22 -5.74 -0.94 -22.47
N LYS A 23 -4.83 -0.78 -23.44
CA LYS A 23 -5.17 -0.79 -24.87
C LYS A 23 -5.68 -2.15 -25.36
N ASP A 24 -5.08 -3.24 -24.91
CA ASP A 24 -5.53 -4.59 -25.27
C ASP A 24 -6.98 -4.81 -24.78
N LEU A 25 -7.32 -4.30 -23.58
CA LEU A 25 -8.68 -4.35 -23.04
C LEU A 25 -9.66 -3.42 -23.76
N TRP A 26 -9.24 -2.21 -24.12
CA TRP A 26 -10.07 -1.29 -24.92
C TRP A 26 -10.36 -1.87 -26.31
N ALA A 27 -9.36 -2.49 -26.95
CA ALA A 27 -9.54 -3.16 -28.23
C ALA A 27 -10.50 -4.37 -28.15
N ALA A 28 -10.63 -4.97 -26.97
CA ALA A 28 -11.61 -6.03 -26.68
C ALA A 28 -13.01 -5.49 -26.33
N GLY A 29 -13.23 -4.17 -26.37
CA GLY A 29 -14.55 -3.54 -26.17
C GLY A 29 -14.82 -3.04 -24.75
N ASN A 30 -13.86 -3.16 -23.82
CA ASN A 30 -14.01 -2.61 -22.47
C ASN A 30 -13.89 -1.09 -22.52
N GLN A 31 -14.81 -0.36 -21.89
CA GLN A 31 -14.79 1.10 -21.84
C GLN A 31 -14.13 1.61 -20.55
N VAL A 32 -14.51 1.02 -19.41
CA VAL A 32 -14.03 1.40 -18.08
C VAL A 32 -13.01 0.38 -17.60
N VAL A 33 -11.73 0.67 -17.91
CA VAL A 33 -10.57 -0.12 -17.44
C VAL A 33 -9.94 0.58 -16.24
N VAL A 34 -9.83 -0.15 -15.14
CA VAL A 34 -9.35 0.36 -13.85
C VAL A 34 -8.03 -0.29 -13.47
N GLY A 35 -7.04 0.52 -13.08
CA GLY A 35 -5.90 0.03 -12.32
C GLY A 35 -6.18 0.15 -10.82
N ILE A 36 -5.83 -0.88 -10.05
CA ILE A 36 -5.96 -0.86 -8.59
C ILE A 36 -4.67 -1.38 -7.95
N ASP A 37 -4.29 -0.76 -6.84
CA ASP A 37 -3.13 -1.15 -6.05
C ASP A 37 -3.36 -0.85 -4.57
N GLU A 38 -2.66 -1.58 -3.69
CA GLU A 38 -2.74 -1.44 -2.24
C GLU A 38 -1.48 -0.89 -1.59
N VAL A 39 -1.66 -0.28 -0.43
CA VAL A 39 -0.56 0.08 0.46
C VAL A 39 -0.92 -0.16 1.92
N GLY A 40 0.09 -0.55 2.71
CA GLY A 40 -0.05 -0.74 4.15
C GLY A 40 -0.42 -2.15 4.59
N ARG A 41 -0.38 -3.15 3.68
CA ARG A 41 -0.65 -4.55 4.05
C ARG A 41 0.28 -5.05 5.17
N GLY A 42 1.57 -4.74 5.09
CA GLY A 42 2.58 -5.13 6.08
C GLY A 42 2.77 -4.18 7.27
N SER A 43 1.95 -3.14 7.41
CA SER A 43 2.07 -2.19 8.52
C SER A 43 1.44 -2.73 9.80
N TRP A 44 2.01 -2.40 10.95
CA TRP A 44 1.47 -2.71 12.28
C TRP A 44 0.44 -1.69 12.76
N ALA A 45 0.38 -0.52 12.14
CA ALA A 45 -0.56 0.54 12.47
C ALA A 45 -1.15 1.20 11.21
N GLY A 46 -2.36 1.73 11.38
CA GLY A 46 -3.12 2.43 10.36
C GLY A 46 -3.87 1.52 9.39
N PRO A 47 -4.66 2.13 8.50
CA PRO A 47 -5.52 1.39 7.56
C PRO A 47 -4.70 0.67 6.49
N LEU A 48 -5.30 -0.37 5.92
CA LEU A 48 -4.98 -0.83 4.57
C LEU A 48 -5.68 0.11 3.58
N THR A 49 -4.97 0.64 2.60
CA THR A 49 -5.52 1.62 1.65
C THR A 49 -5.38 1.13 0.23
N LEU A 50 -6.46 1.19 -0.54
CA LEU A 50 -6.48 0.88 -1.97
C LEU A 50 -6.93 2.11 -2.74
N ALA A 51 -6.34 2.32 -3.91
CA ALA A 51 -6.81 3.31 -4.87
C ALA A 51 -7.19 2.64 -6.18
N ALA A 52 -8.33 3.02 -6.74
CA ALA A 52 -8.80 2.64 -8.06
C ALA A 52 -8.70 3.86 -8.99
N VAL A 53 -8.05 3.69 -10.14
CA VAL A 53 -7.82 4.76 -11.12
C VAL A 53 -8.33 4.33 -12.49
N VAL A 54 -9.30 5.07 -13.02
CA VAL A 54 -9.80 4.91 -14.40
C VAL A 54 -8.93 5.73 -15.34
N VAL A 55 -8.37 5.07 -16.35
CA VAL A 55 -7.47 5.70 -17.30
C VAL A 55 -8.26 6.34 -18.46
N PRO A 56 -8.01 7.62 -18.80
CA PRO A 56 -8.58 8.24 -19.99
C PRO A 56 -7.96 7.68 -21.28
N GLN A 57 -8.77 7.53 -22.33
CA GLN A 57 -8.31 7.05 -23.64
C GLN A 57 -7.71 8.18 -24.50
N ASP A 58 -8.13 9.42 -24.27
CA ASP A 58 -7.83 10.60 -25.09
C ASP A 58 -6.61 11.40 -24.61
N ARG A 59 -6.09 11.15 -23.40
CA ARG A 59 -5.02 11.94 -22.77
C ARG A 59 -3.88 11.09 -22.26
N ARG A 60 -2.66 11.63 -22.38
CA ARG A 60 -1.43 10.97 -21.93
C ARG A 60 -0.90 11.58 -20.65
N LEU A 61 -0.50 10.72 -19.72
CA LEU A 61 0.27 11.13 -18.55
C LEU A 61 1.73 10.70 -18.70
N TYR A 62 2.62 11.68 -18.64
CA TYR A 62 4.05 11.46 -18.73
C TYR A 62 4.72 11.47 -17.35
N LYS A 63 5.82 10.71 -17.27
CA LYS A 63 6.73 10.63 -16.10
C LYS A 63 6.17 9.86 -14.89
N VAL A 64 5.07 9.14 -15.05
CA VAL A 64 4.66 8.13 -14.05
C VAL A 64 5.73 7.04 -13.99
N ARG A 65 6.04 6.60 -12.78
CA ARG A 65 6.99 5.53 -12.45
C ARG A 65 6.42 4.76 -11.26
N ASP A 66 6.98 3.58 -10.99
CA ASP A 66 6.77 2.89 -9.71
C ASP A 66 6.97 3.90 -8.57
N SER A 67 6.00 3.95 -7.66
CA SER A 67 5.97 4.89 -6.53
C SER A 67 7.24 4.83 -5.68
N LYS A 68 7.91 3.68 -5.60
CA LYS A 68 9.17 3.45 -4.87
C LYS A 68 10.37 4.11 -5.55
N MET A 69 10.27 4.39 -6.85
CA MET A 69 11.32 5.07 -7.63
C MET A 69 11.28 6.60 -7.51
N LEU A 70 10.18 7.14 -6.95
CA LEU A 70 9.97 8.57 -6.73
C LEU A 70 10.32 8.94 -5.28
N THR A 71 10.87 10.14 -5.10
CA THR A 71 10.94 10.75 -3.76
C THR A 71 9.55 11.17 -3.26
N GLU A 72 9.40 11.43 -1.97
CA GLU A 72 8.11 11.87 -1.39
C GLU A 72 7.58 13.13 -2.09
N THR A 73 8.41 14.15 -2.29
CA THR A 73 8.03 15.36 -3.03
C THR A 73 7.65 15.08 -4.49
N GLU A 74 8.37 14.18 -5.17
CA GLU A 74 8.03 13.80 -6.55
C GLU A 74 6.71 13.02 -6.61
N ARG A 75 6.41 12.19 -5.60
CA ARG A 75 5.12 11.49 -5.47
C ARG A 75 3.98 12.45 -5.20
N GLU A 76 4.13 13.42 -4.31
CA GLU A 76 3.12 14.44 -4.03
C GLU A 76 2.73 15.21 -5.30
N VAL A 77 3.71 15.68 -6.07
CA VAL A 77 3.45 16.34 -7.35
C VAL A 77 2.80 15.39 -8.36
N MET A 78 3.22 14.13 -8.41
CA MET A 78 2.63 13.15 -9.33
C MET A 78 1.20 12.78 -8.95
N HIS A 79 0.89 12.69 -7.65
CA HIS A 79 -0.45 12.44 -7.13
C HIS A 79 -1.43 13.46 -7.71
N ASP A 80 -1.13 14.77 -7.58
CA ASP A 80 -2.03 15.81 -8.07
C ASP A 80 -2.20 15.77 -9.59
N ARG A 81 -1.11 15.47 -10.32
CA ARG A 81 -1.16 15.26 -11.77
C ARG A 81 -1.97 14.04 -12.19
N ILE A 82 -1.98 12.98 -11.38
CA ILE A 82 -2.82 11.80 -11.63
C ILE A 82 -4.29 12.14 -11.41
N LEU A 83 -4.62 12.89 -10.35
CA LEU A 83 -6.00 13.28 -10.07
C LEU A 83 -6.58 14.18 -11.18
N ASP A 84 -5.79 15.09 -11.74
CA ASP A 84 -6.19 15.93 -12.89
C ASP A 84 -6.29 15.14 -14.21
N TRP A 85 -5.43 14.13 -14.37
CA TRP A 85 -5.38 13.34 -15.60
C TRP A 85 -6.46 12.26 -15.66
N ALA A 86 -6.70 11.53 -14.57
CA ALA A 86 -7.55 10.36 -14.54
C ALA A 86 -9.03 10.73 -14.79
N SER A 87 -9.77 9.87 -15.49
CA SER A 87 -11.21 10.09 -15.70
C SER A 87 -12.00 10.00 -14.39
N ARG A 88 -11.58 9.07 -13.52
CA ARG A 88 -12.08 8.87 -12.17
C ARG A 88 -10.96 8.34 -11.28
N VAL A 89 -11.02 8.72 -10.02
CA VAL A 89 -10.18 8.16 -8.96
C VAL A 89 -11.05 7.95 -7.74
N SER A 90 -10.88 6.80 -7.10
CA SER A 90 -11.50 6.50 -5.82
C SER A 90 -10.45 5.90 -4.90
N VAL A 91 -10.46 6.31 -3.64
CA VAL A 91 -9.57 5.76 -2.60
C VAL A 91 -10.45 5.24 -1.48
N ALA A 92 -10.14 4.04 -1.03
CA ALA A 92 -10.85 3.42 0.07
C ALA A 92 -9.91 2.72 1.04
N HIS A 93 -10.44 2.50 2.23
CA HIS A 93 -9.68 1.96 3.35
C HIS A 93 -10.41 0.75 3.94
N ALA A 94 -9.61 -0.20 4.44
CA ALA A 94 -10.01 -1.06 5.55
C ALA A 94 -9.27 -0.55 6.80
N SER A 95 -10.02 -0.24 7.86
CA SER A 95 -9.45 0.25 9.11
C SER A 95 -8.57 -0.82 9.77
N GLN A 96 -7.73 -0.41 10.71
CA GLN A 96 -6.98 -1.34 11.54
C GLN A 96 -7.89 -2.32 12.30
N GLN A 97 -9.10 -1.89 12.71
CA GLN A 97 -10.08 -2.78 13.35
C GLN A 97 -10.63 -3.79 12.35
N GLU A 98 -11.00 -3.36 11.14
CA GLU A 98 -11.47 -4.26 10.09
C GLU A 98 -10.37 -5.24 9.65
N CYS A 99 -9.10 -4.81 9.62
CA CYS A 99 -7.96 -5.71 9.41
C CYS A 99 -7.82 -6.76 10.52
N ASP A 100 -8.08 -6.39 11.78
CA ASP A 100 -8.02 -7.31 12.91
C ASP A 100 -9.21 -8.29 12.92
N GLU A 101 -10.42 -7.81 12.60
CA GLU A 101 -11.67 -8.58 12.65
C GLU A 101 -11.84 -9.54 11.47
N LEU A 102 -11.48 -9.09 10.26
CA LEU A 102 -11.70 -9.86 9.03
C LEU A 102 -10.49 -10.69 8.61
N GLY A 103 -9.32 -10.38 9.16
CA GLY A 103 -8.04 -10.81 8.61
C GLY A 103 -7.66 -10.03 7.35
N MET A 104 -6.36 -10.04 7.03
CA MET A 104 -5.81 -9.15 5.99
C MET A 104 -6.36 -9.41 4.59
N SER A 105 -6.64 -10.67 4.25
CA SER A 105 -7.12 -11.03 2.92
C SER A 105 -8.55 -10.52 2.69
N ALA A 106 -9.46 -10.71 3.65
CA ALA A 106 -10.82 -10.21 3.54
C ALA A 106 -10.88 -8.68 3.68
N ALA A 107 -10.05 -8.07 4.52
CA ALA A 107 -9.92 -6.61 4.60
C ALA A 107 -9.44 -6.00 3.27
N GLN A 108 -8.52 -6.66 2.54
CA GLN A 108 -8.10 -6.21 1.21
C GLN A 108 -9.24 -6.26 0.20
N LYS A 109 -10.01 -7.35 0.19
CA LYS A 109 -11.21 -7.47 -0.67
C LYS A 109 -12.24 -6.38 -0.36
N LEU A 110 -12.51 -6.13 0.93
CA LEU A 110 -13.43 -5.09 1.38
C LEU A 110 -13.00 -3.70 0.90
N ALA A 111 -11.72 -3.35 1.08
CA ALA A 111 -11.19 -2.07 0.63
C ALA A 111 -11.22 -1.96 -0.91
N ALA A 112 -10.98 -3.05 -1.64
CA ALA A 112 -11.05 -3.07 -3.10
C ALA A 112 -12.48 -2.83 -3.59
N GLN A 113 -13.46 -3.53 -3.00
CA GLN A 113 -14.87 -3.34 -3.30
C GLN A 113 -15.30 -1.89 -3.04
N ARG A 114 -14.89 -1.30 -1.91
CA ARG A 114 -15.16 0.12 -1.60
C ARG A 114 -14.51 1.06 -2.61
N ALA A 115 -13.27 0.81 -3.02
CA ALA A 115 -12.57 1.63 -4.00
C ALA A 115 -13.31 1.58 -5.35
N LEU A 116 -13.69 0.40 -5.84
CA LEU A 116 -14.42 0.24 -7.10
C LEU A 116 -15.81 0.89 -7.02
N ASN A 117 -16.57 0.67 -5.95
CA ASN A 117 -17.88 1.30 -5.76
C ASN A 117 -17.79 2.83 -5.72
N GLY A 118 -16.72 3.37 -5.14
CA GLY A 118 -16.49 4.82 -5.07
C GLY A 118 -16.17 5.48 -6.42
N LEU A 119 -15.93 4.72 -7.50
CA LEU A 119 -15.81 5.28 -8.85
C LEU A 119 -17.16 5.82 -9.37
N GLY A 120 -18.29 5.32 -8.85
CA GLY A 120 -19.63 5.78 -9.20
C GLY A 120 -20.12 5.35 -10.58
N GLU A 121 -19.43 4.41 -11.24
CA GLU A 121 -19.80 3.86 -12.54
C GLU A 121 -19.45 2.37 -12.65
N PRO A 122 -20.15 1.60 -13.50
CA PRO A 122 -19.82 0.19 -13.75
C PRO A 122 -18.40 0.04 -14.29
N VAL A 123 -17.65 -0.89 -13.72
CA VAL A 123 -16.28 -1.22 -14.17
C VAL A 123 -16.34 -2.44 -15.07
N ASP A 124 -15.77 -2.36 -16.26
CA ASP A 124 -15.74 -3.47 -17.21
C ASP A 124 -14.61 -4.44 -16.88
N HIS A 125 -13.43 -3.91 -16.55
CA HIS A 125 -12.24 -4.72 -16.30
C HIS A 125 -11.27 -4.06 -15.32
N VAL A 126 -10.65 -4.87 -14.46
CA VAL A 126 -9.65 -4.42 -13.47
C VAL A 126 -8.27 -5.01 -13.76
N LEU A 127 -7.25 -4.18 -13.64
CA LEU A 127 -5.84 -4.53 -13.65
C LEU A 127 -5.30 -4.44 -12.22
N VAL A 128 -4.79 -5.55 -11.68
CA VAL A 128 -4.20 -5.63 -10.32
C VAL A 128 -2.71 -5.95 -10.37
N ASP A 129 -1.93 -5.36 -9.45
CA ASP A 129 -0.55 -5.80 -9.24
C ASP A 129 -0.50 -7.16 -8.53
N GLY A 130 0.43 -8.01 -8.94
CA GLY A 130 0.75 -9.27 -8.29
C GLY A 130 0.09 -10.49 -8.94
N ASN A 131 -0.03 -11.56 -8.16
CA ASN A 131 -0.49 -12.88 -8.61
C ASN A 131 -1.83 -13.31 -7.97
N TRP A 132 -2.40 -12.47 -7.12
CA TRP A 132 -3.61 -12.76 -6.38
C TRP A 132 -4.73 -11.82 -6.81
N ASP A 133 -5.91 -12.40 -7.08
CA ASP A 133 -7.11 -11.64 -7.40
C ASP A 133 -7.88 -11.39 -6.11
N PHE A 134 -7.90 -10.14 -5.68
CA PHE A 134 -8.65 -9.68 -4.50
C PHE A 134 -9.90 -8.87 -4.88
N VAL A 135 -10.24 -8.79 -6.17
CA VAL A 135 -11.40 -8.03 -6.67
C VAL A 135 -12.61 -8.93 -6.76
N GLU A 136 -12.47 -10.12 -7.37
CA GLU A 136 -13.44 -11.22 -7.55
C GLU A 136 -14.79 -10.88 -8.21
N SER A 137 -15.24 -9.64 -8.13
CA SER A 137 -16.55 -9.14 -8.54
C SER A 137 -16.59 -8.59 -9.97
N VAL A 138 -15.43 -8.39 -10.58
CA VAL A 138 -15.26 -7.79 -11.91
C VAL A 138 -14.20 -8.59 -12.67
N PRO A 139 -14.32 -8.77 -14.00
CA PRO A 139 -13.25 -9.35 -14.81
C PRO A 139 -11.89 -8.71 -14.49
N THR A 140 -10.91 -9.55 -14.14
CA THR A 140 -9.65 -9.08 -13.56
C THR A 140 -8.45 -9.72 -14.24
N THR A 141 -7.46 -8.89 -14.59
CA THR A 141 -6.14 -9.33 -15.04
C THR A 141 -5.09 -9.01 -13.99
N ARG A 142 -4.40 -10.06 -13.56
CA ARG A 142 -3.28 -9.99 -12.62
C ARG A 142 -1.98 -9.78 -13.36
N ILE A 143 -1.21 -8.77 -12.97
CA ILE A 143 0.05 -8.42 -13.62
C ILE A 143 1.15 -8.42 -12.57
N ILE A 144 2.08 -9.37 -12.67
CA ILE A 144 3.24 -9.41 -11.77
C ILE A 144 4.11 -8.18 -12.03
N LYS A 145 4.35 -7.37 -10.98
CA LYS A 145 5.05 -6.07 -11.06
C LYS A 145 4.31 -5.10 -11.97
N GLY A 146 2.99 -5.06 -11.84
CA GLY A 146 2.07 -4.21 -12.57
C GLY A 146 2.42 -2.73 -12.44
N ASP A 147 2.87 -2.30 -11.25
CA ASP A 147 3.34 -0.94 -10.98
C ASP A 147 4.50 -0.49 -11.90
N ALA A 148 5.30 -1.42 -12.40
CA ALA A 148 6.41 -1.15 -13.31
C ALA A 148 6.01 -1.14 -14.79
N VAL A 149 4.87 -1.74 -15.17
CA VAL A 149 4.52 -2.01 -16.58
C VAL A 149 3.18 -1.47 -17.04
N SER A 150 2.21 -1.32 -16.15
CA SER A 150 0.85 -0.81 -16.42
C SER A 150 0.71 0.59 -15.85
N LEU A 151 0.29 1.54 -16.69
CA LEU A 151 0.15 2.93 -16.30
C LEU A 151 -0.96 3.12 -15.27
N SER A 152 -2.06 2.39 -15.41
CA SER A 152 -3.20 2.44 -14.48
C SER A 152 -2.81 1.96 -13.07
N ILE A 153 -2.14 0.80 -12.98
CA ILE A 153 -1.64 0.25 -11.70
C ILE A 153 -0.60 1.19 -11.09
N ALA A 154 0.35 1.70 -11.89
CA ALA A 154 1.34 2.64 -11.41
C ALA A 154 0.71 3.92 -10.84
N ALA A 155 -0.32 4.45 -11.51
CA ALA A 155 -1.06 5.61 -11.04
C ALA A 155 -1.79 5.31 -9.72
N ALA A 156 -2.49 4.17 -9.64
CA ALA A 156 -3.13 3.70 -8.41
C ALA A 156 -2.14 3.57 -7.25
N SER A 157 -0.95 3.00 -7.48
CA SER A 157 0.10 2.85 -6.47
C SER A 157 0.50 4.18 -5.84
N ILE A 158 0.65 5.23 -6.66
CA ILE A 158 1.04 6.57 -6.20
C ILE A 158 -0.10 7.19 -5.40
N VAL A 159 -1.34 7.11 -5.90
CA VAL A 159 -2.51 7.67 -5.22
C VAL A 159 -2.71 7.01 -3.86
N ALA A 160 -2.68 5.68 -3.81
CA ALA A 160 -2.82 4.93 -2.57
C ALA A 160 -1.69 5.29 -1.59
N LYS A 161 -0.43 5.31 -2.06
CA LYS A 161 0.75 5.62 -1.24
C LYS A 161 0.68 7.01 -0.61
N VAL A 162 0.45 8.03 -1.42
CA VAL A 162 0.40 9.43 -0.96
C VAL A 162 -0.76 9.62 0.00
N THR A 163 -1.95 9.11 -0.32
CA THR A 163 -3.12 9.22 0.56
C THR A 163 -2.87 8.58 1.92
N ARG A 164 -2.33 7.35 1.93
CA ARG A 164 -2.03 6.66 3.19
C ARG A 164 -0.90 7.34 3.97
N ASP A 165 0.14 7.81 3.29
CA ASP A 165 1.26 8.46 3.96
C ASP A 165 0.84 9.76 4.65
N ARG A 166 -0.10 10.51 4.08
CA ARG A 166 -0.73 11.69 4.70
C ARG A 166 -1.49 11.29 5.97
N ILE A 167 -2.32 10.24 5.92
CA ILE A 167 -3.03 9.69 7.10
C ILE A 167 -2.03 9.33 8.22
N MET A 168 -0.93 8.64 7.88
CA MET A 168 0.06 8.27 8.88
C MET A 168 0.84 9.48 9.43
N GLY A 169 1.09 10.51 8.61
CA GLY A 169 1.65 11.78 9.06
C GLY A 169 0.73 12.52 10.04
N ASP A 170 -0.58 12.46 9.80
CA ASP A 170 -1.57 13.02 10.71
C ASP A 170 -1.58 12.29 12.06
N TRP A 171 -1.54 10.94 12.04
CA TRP A 171 -1.46 10.14 13.26
C TRP A 171 -0.18 10.36 14.06
N ASP A 172 0.94 10.72 13.41
CA ASP A 172 2.19 11.04 14.11
C ASP A 172 2.03 12.23 15.05
N ARG A 173 1.19 13.22 14.69
CA ARG A 173 0.90 14.37 15.55
C ARG A 173 0.19 13.96 16.85
N HIS A 174 -0.62 12.91 16.80
CA HIS A 174 -1.35 12.37 17.95
C HIS A 174 -0.52 11.34 18.74
N TYR A 175 0.40 10.65 18.08
CA TYR A 175 1.21 9.56 18.66
C TYR A 175 2.71 9.73 18.34
N PRO A 176 3.37 10.83 18.76
CA PRO A 176 4.70 11.20 18.28
C PRO A 176 5.82 10.23 18.68
N ALA A 177 5.64 9.47 19.76
CA ALA A 177 6.60 8.46 20.19
C ALA A 177 6.85 7.39 19.10
N PHE A 178 5.83 7.07 18.30
CA PHE A 178 5.85 5.95 17.36
C PHE A 178 6.50 6.29 16.02
N GLY A 179 6.62 7.58 15.65
CA GLY A 179 7.32 8.02 14.44
C GLY A 179 6.61 7.67 13.13
N PHE A 180 5.28 7.61 13.13
CA PHE A 180 4.44 7.30 11.98
C PHE A 180 4.66 8.19 10.77
N ALA A 181 5.09 9.44 10.95
CA ALA A 181 5.43 10.32 9.83
C ALA A 181 6.58 9.76 8.98
N SER A 182 7.49 9.00 9.59
CA SER A 182 8.65 8.40 8.92
C SER A 182 8.42 6.93 8.54
N ASN A 183 7.99 6.10 9.49
CA ASN A 183 7.85 4.66 9.27
C ASN A 183 6.50 4.26 8.69
N LYS A 184 5.52 5.18 8.61
CA LYS A 184 4.18 4.96 8.06
C LYS A 184 3.46 3.75 8.67
N GLY A 185 3.73 3.44 9.93
CA GLY A 185 3.17 2.31 10.67
C GLY A 185 3.87 0.97 10.43
N TYR A 186 4.93 0.92 9.61
CA TYR A 186 5.74 -0.30 9.44
C TYR A 186 6.65 -0.54 10.65
N PRO A 187 7.03 -1.81 10.91
CA PRO A 187 7.98 -2.12 11.98
C PRO A 187 9.35 -1.50 11.71
N CYS A 188 9.84 -0.73 12.67
CA CYS A 188 11.21 -0.23 12.69
C CYS A 188 11.72 -0.14 14.15
N PRO A 189 13.03 0.05 14.39
CA PRO A 189 13.58 0.11 15.75
C PRO A 189 12.85 1.12 16.66
N ARG A 190 12.57 2.33 16.15
CA ARG A 190 11.81 3.35 16.90
C ARG A 190 10.39 2.90 17.23
N HIS A 191 9.68 2.32 16.27
CA HIS A 191 8.31 1.85 16.45
C HIS A 191 8.25 0.72 17.50
N LYS A 192 9.19 -0.24 17.43
CA LYS A 192 9.31 -1.33 18.41
C LYS A 192 9.62 -0.81 19.81
N ALA A 193 10.55 0.15 19.93
CA ALA A 193 10.88 0.76 21.21
C ALA A 193 9.69 1.51 21.82
N ALA A 194 8.95 2.27 21.01
CA ALA A 194 7.74 2.96 21.46
C ALA A 194 6.65 1.99 21.93
N LEU A 195 6.43 0.90 21.19
CA LEU A 195 5.50 -0.17 21.59
C LEU A 195 5.91 -0.82 22.93
N ALA A 196 7.20 -1.06 23.13
CA ALA A 196 7.70 -1.62 24.39
C ALA A 196 7.57 -0.66 25.59
N ALA A 197 7.69 0.65 25.35
CA ALA A 197 7.63 1.67 26.40
C ALA A 197 6.19 2.12 26.72
N PHE A 198 5.33 2.25 25.71
CA PHE A 198 4.02 2.89 25.82
C PHE A 198 2.83 1.95 25.52
N GLY A 199 3.08 0.75 25.03
CA GLY A 199 2.03 -0.17 24.57
C GLY A 199 1.43 0.24 23.20
N PRO A 200 0.44 -0.52 22.70
CA PRO A 200 -0.26 -0.23 21.45
C PRO A 200 -1.25 0.93 21.61
N THR A 201 -1.48 1.67 20.52
CA THR A 201 -2.44 2.78 20.44
C THR A 201 -3.79 2.34 19.85
N ALA A 202 -4.70 3.29 19.63
CA ALA A 202 -5.97 3.06 18.93
C ALA A 202 -5.80 2.74 17.43
N VAL A 203 -4.63 3.06 16.85
CA VAL A 203 -4.37 2.85 15.42
C VAL A 203 -3.53 1.60 15.13
N HIS A 204 -3.09 0.88 16.16
CA HIS A 204 -2.38 -0.39 15.99
C HIS A 204 -3.34 -1.53 15.66
N ARG A 205 -2.88 -2.45 14.82
CA ARG A 205 -3.51 -3.74 14.53
C ARG A 205 -3.11 -4.73 15.61
N ARG A 206 -4.09 -5.28 16.31
CA ARG A 206 -3.95 -6.03 17.56
C ARG A 206 -4.01 -7.54 17.37
N SER A 207 -4.29 -8.02 16.16
CA SER A 207 -4.20 -9.45 15.81
C SER A 207 -2.80 -9.92 15.42
N TRP A 208 -1.87 -8.98 15.21
CA TRP A 208 -0.53 -9.26 14.68
C TRP A 208 0.45 -9.83 15.71
N VAL A 209 1.42 -10.62 15.22
CA VAL A 209 2.41 -11.36 16.03
C VAL A 209 3.24 -10.48 16.99
N PHE A 210 3.44 -9.20 16.68
CA PHE A 210 4.23 -8.32 17.56
C PHE A 210 3.55 -8.07 18.91
N MET A 211 2.24 -8.29 19.00
CA MET A 211 1.46 -8.16 20.23
C MET A 211 1.79 -9.26 21.25
N ASP A 212 2.34 -10.40 20.81
CA ASP A 212 2.68 -11.53 21.69
C ASP A 212 3.77 -11.18 22.71
N ASP A 213 4.71 -10.31 22.32
CA ASP A 213 5.90 -10.01 23.12
C ASP A 213 5.75 -8.72 23.95
N LEU A 214 4.58 -8.08 23.92
CA LEU A 214 4.32 -6.83 24.66
C LEU A 214 3.95 -7.12 26.11
N ARG A 215 4.79 -6.62 27.03
CA ARG A 215 4.51 -6.64 28.47
C ARG A 215 3.47 -5.55 28.78
N TRP A 216 2.18 -5.92 28.73
CA TRP A 216 0.97 -5.15 29.11
C TRP A 216 0.33 -4.15 28.11
N THR A 217 -1.02 -4.03 28.12
CA THR A 217 -1.81 -2.93 28.78
C THR A 217 -3.27 -2.83 28.27
N ALA A 218 -4.27 -2.94 29.18
CA ALA A 218 -5.68 -2.47 29.15
C ALA A 218 -6.61 -2.74 27.94
N VAL A 219 -6.09 -3.26 26.82
CA VAL A 219 -6.81 -3.44 25.57
C VAL A 219 -6.84 -4.93 25.24
N PRO A 220 -8.01 -5.54 24.99
CA PRO A 220 -8.08 -6.94 24.62
C PRO A 220 -7.32 -7.24 23.34
N ARG A 221 -6.54 -8.33 23.35
CA ARG A 221 -5.97 -8.92 22.14
C ARG A 221 -7.12 -9.44 21.26
N VAL A 222 -7.04 -9.20 19.95
CA VAL A 222 -7.91 -9.88 18.98
C VAL A 222 -7.19 -11.16 18.54
N VAL A 223 -7.85 -12.31 18.67
CA VAL A 223 -7.33 -13.60 18.19
C VAL A 223 -8.14 -13.96 16.96
N GLU A 224 -7.48 -14.18 15.83
CA GLU A 224 -8.13 -14.60 14.59
C GLU A 224 -8.58 -16.07 14.72
N ASP A 225 -9.87 -16.34 14.53
CA ASP A 225 -10.46 -17.70 14.65
C ASP A 225 -9.96 -18.67 13.56
N SER A 226 -9.32 -18.17 12.51
CA SER A 226 -8.78 -18.94 11.39
C SER A 226 -7.43 -18.37 10.92
N PRO A 227 -6.29 -18.88 11.42
CA PRO A 227 -5.00 -18.28 11.11
C PRO A 227 -4.68 -18.45 9.62
N GLN A 228 -4.50 -17.34 8.90
CA GLN A 228 -3.76 -17.34 7.63
C GLN A 228 -2.35 -17.92 7.87
N PRO A 229 -1.72 -18.61 6.90
CA PRO A 229 -0.38 -19.14 7.06
C PRO A 229 0.58 -18.01 7.45
N ARG A 230 1.14 -18.12 8.66
CA ARG A 230 1.96 -17.07 9.28
C ARG A 230 3.32 -17.01 8.56
N PRO A 231 3.87 -15.82 8.27
CA PRO A 231 5.27 -15.73 7.87
C PRO A 231 6.13 -16.26 9.03
N GLU A 232 6.94 -17.28 8.75
CA GLU A 232 7.83 -17.88 9.74
C GLU A 232 8.71 -16.79 10.38
N ARG A 233 8.79 -16.78 11.72
CA ARG A 233 9.75 -15.92 12.41
C ARG A 233 11.14 -16.34 11.94
N PRO A 234 12.00 -15.44 11.43
CA PRO A 234 13.39 -15.80 11.21
C PRO A 234 13.97 -16.20 12.56
N VAL A 235 14.38 -17.45 12.67
CA VAL A 235 15.04 -17.99 13.86
C VAL A 235 16.26 -17.11 14.13
N SER A 236 16.23 -16.33 15.21
CA SER A 236 17.41 -15.56 15.60
C SER A 236 18.49 -16.56 15.98
N ALA A 237 19.62 -16.53 15.27
CA ALA A 237 20.79 -17.31 15.64
C ALA A 237 21.27 -16.86 17.03
N ALA A 238 20.86 -17.61 18.05
CA ALA A 238 21.38 -17.45 19.40
C ALA A 238 22.83 -17.94 19.45
N ASN A 239 23.71 -17.04 19.90
CA ASN A 239 24.93 -17.27 20.67
C ASN A 239 25.61 -18.65 20.56
N LYS A 240 26.74 -18.68 19.84
CA LYS A 240 27.88 -19.53 20.23
C LYS A 240 28.99 -18.65 20.80
N SER A 241 28.82 -18.22 22.05
CA SER A 241 29.96 -17.80 22.87
C SER A 241 30.69 -19.08 23.32
N GLY A 242 31.72 -19.46 22.58
CA GLY A 242 32.68 -20.47 23.01
C GLY A 242 33.50 -19.92 24.17
N ILE A 243 33.22 -20.39 25.39
CA ILE A 243 34.13 -20.27 26.52
C ILE A 243 35.23 -21.30 26.29
N GLN A 244 36.44 -20.84 25.99
CA GLN A 244 37.69 -21.55 26.29
C GLN A 244 38.31 -20.84 27.48
N ARG A 245 38.22 -21.44 28.68
CA ARG A 245 39.11 -21.12 29.80
C ARG A 245 40.21 -22.18 29.82
N LEU A 246 41.44 -21.70 29.72
CA LEU A 246 42.64 -22.39 30.15
C LEU A 246 42.72 -22.31 31.68
N PHE A 247 43.05 -23.46 32.28
CA PHE A 247 43.28 -23.77 33.69
C PHE A 247 42.04 -23.85 34.60
#